data_AF-A0A2J7QJJ3-F1
#
_entry.id   AF-A0A2J7QJJ3-F1
#
_cell.length_a   1.000
_cell.length_b   1.000
_cell.length_c   1.000
_cell.angle_alpha   90.00
_cell.angle_beta   90.00
_cell.angle_gamma   90.00
#
_symmetry.space_group_name_H-M   'P 1'
#
loop_
_entity.id
_entity.type
_entity.pdbx_description
1 polymer ?
#
loop_
_entity_poly.entity_id
_entity_poly.type
_entity_poly.pdbx_seq_one_letter_code
_entity_poly.pdbx_strand_id
1 'polypeptide(L)'
;MRLDQGDIDLFIAHVVSHVLYYQKELKKLETMGEDRIKRAVEKAFSKDDADLITAKVQAQLDKERRQLELEYQKKALELQLDIEAEMRQQLKIQAQAHSDHLVDVLDIKEKELERYFSRVLNERLEQEQSAYKMQISAMLGRLRGMEDALKLRAESDQQARQAHLLWSACQSLHRCVRASTPGVPWQQQLRPLKSEIENVSKAANTDDELVKVVLAGIPSEAAGRGVYTEEAMRERFLKVERIARRLALIPEQGGSLPLYFLSFLQSFLLIKAVNPIPAAELADEPVELAQLDTYDILQRSRYWMDRGDFSMTLRYMNLLKGAARSVAQDWINETRILLETQQAANTLMAHAAASGLLYV
;
A
#
# COMPACT_ATOMS: atom_id res chain seq x y z
N MET A 1 -15.50 -59.93 50.11
CA MET A 1 -14.84 -60.28 51.38
C MET A 1 -14.84 -61.80 51.51
N ARG A 2 -13.66 -62.41 51.57
CA ARG A 2 -13.50 -63.85 51.84
C ARG A 2 -13.46 -64.00 53.36
N LEU A 3 -14.45 -64.66 53.94
CA LEU A 3 -14.46 -65.02 55.36
C LEU A 3 -13.36 -66.07 55.58
N ASP A 4 -12.53 -65.87 56.60
CA ASP A 4 -11.43 -66.77 56.95
C ASP A 4 -11.99 -68.09 57.54
N GLN A 5 -11.35 -69.22 57.26
CA GLN A 5 -11.85 -70.54 57.70
C GLN A 5 -11.98 -70.63 59.22
N GLY A 6 -11.12 -69.91 59.96
CA GLY A 6 -11.16 -69.84 61.42
C GLY A 6 -12.40 -69.10 61.99
N ASP A 7 -12.90 -68.06 61.31
CA ASP A 7 -14.10 -67.34 61.75
C ASP A 7 -15.35 -68.18 61.53
N ILE A 8 -15.36 -68.97 60.46
CA ILE A 8 -16.42 -69.93 60.16
C ILE A 8 -16.40 -71.07 61.20
N ASP A 9 -15.22 -71.60 61.55
CA ASP A 9 -15.09 -72.65 62.56
C ASP A 9 -15.49 -72.16 63.97
N LEU A 10 -15.19 -70.91 64.33
CA LEU A 10 -15.62 -70.31 65.60
C LEU A 10 -17.14 -70.12 65.64
N PHE A 11 -17.74 -69.65 64.54
CA PHE A 11 -19.20 -69.55 64.42
C PHE A 11 -19.86 -70.93 64.50
N ILE A 12 -19.32 -71.93 63.80
CA ILE A 12 -19.82 -73.31 63.86
C ILE A 12 -19.70 -73.86 65.29
N ALA A 13 -18.56 -73.66 65.98
CA ALA A 13 -18.39 -74.09 67.36
C ALA A 13 -19.39 -73.42 68.31
N HIS A 14 -19.63 -72.12 68.14
CA HIS A 14 -20.63 -71.38 68.92
C HIS A 14 -22.05 -71.88 68.66
N VAL A 15 -22.43 -72.07 67.39
CA VAL A 15 -23.74 -72.61 67.00
C VAL A 15 -23.93 -74.03 67.54
N VAL A 16 -22.92 -74.91 67.42
CA VAL A 16 -22.97 -76.27 67.94
C VAL A 16 -23.07 -76.29 69.47
N SER A 17 -22.33 -75.42 70.18
CA SER A 17 -22.44 -75.27 71.64
C SER A 17 -23.85 -74.84 72.06
N HIS A 18 -24.44 -73.89 71.35
CA HIS A 18 -25.80 -73.43 71.60
C HIS A 18 -26.85 -74.52 71.31
N VAL A 19 -26.68 -75.27 70.21
CA VAL A 19 -27.54 -76.42 69.88
C VAL A 19 -27.42 -77.50 70.96
N LEU A 20 -26.22 -77.80 71.44
CA LEU A 20 -25.99 -78.75 72.54
C LEU A 20 -26.59 -78.26 73.87
N TYR A 21 -26.51 -76.96 74.15
CA TYR A 21 -27.14 -76.35 75.32
C TYR A 21 -28.66 -76.54 75.28
N TYR A 22 -29.30 -76.19 74.17
CA TYR A 22 -30.75 -76.36 74.01
C TYR A 22 -31.17 -77.84 73.97
N GLN A 23 -30.35 -78.73 73.41
CA GLN A 23 -30.60 -80.19 73.50
C GLN A 23 -30.50 -80.71 74.95
N LYS A 24 -29.57 -80.20 75.76
CA LYS A 24 -29.48 -80.55 77.19
C LYS A 24 -30.67 -80.00 77.97
N GLU A 25 -31.11 -78.78 77.71
CA GLU A 25 -32.31 -78.21 78.34
C GLU A 25 -33.58 -78.96 77.92
N LEU A 26 -33.73 -79.31 76.65
CA LEU A 26 -34.84 -80.14 76.17
C LEU A 26 -34.88 -81.49 76.88
N LYS A 27 -33.74 -82.21 76.96
CA LYS A 27 -33.65 -83.46 77.70
C LYS A 27 -33.97 -83.29 79.19
N LYS A 28 -33.51 -82.20 79.82
CA LYS A 28 -33.80 -81.91 81.22
C LYS A 28 -35.30 -81.65 81.46
N LEU A 29 -35.97 -80.98 80.53
CA LEU A 29 -37.41 -80.75 80.60
C LEU A 29 -38.21 -82.02 80.29
N GLU A 30 -37.75 -82.86 79.37
CA GLU A 30 -38.33 -84.19 79.10
C GLU A 30 -38.22 -85.10 80.33
N THR A 31 -37.05 -85.20 80.95
CA THR A 31 -36.88 -85.99 82.19
C THR A 31 -37.71 -85.43 83.33
N MET A 32 -37.77 -84.10 83.50
CA MET A 32 -38.66 -83.49 84.50
C MET A 32 -40.14 -83.76 84.22
N GLY A 33 -40.57 -83.79 82.96
CA GLY A 33 -41.92 -84.14 82.55
C GLY A 33 -42.23 -85.61 82.82
N GLU A 34 -41.32 -86.51 82.45
CA GLU A 34 -41.42 -87.95 82.75
C GLU A 34 -41.42 -88.23 84.25
N ASP A 35 -40.60 -87.53 85.03
CA ASP A 35 -40.55 -87.67 86.49
C ASP A 35 -41.84 -87.19 87.14
N ARG A 36 -42.47 -86.12 86.63
CA ARG A 36 -43.81 -85.68 87.08
C ARG A 36 -44.87 -86.74 86.78
N ILE A 37 -44.79 -87.38 85.61
CA ILE A 37 -45.70 -88.48 85.23
C ILE A 37 -45.46 -89.71 86.12
N LYS A 38 -44.20 -90.10 86.36
CA LYS A 38 -43.84 -91.22 87.24
C LYS A 38 -44.31 -91.00 88.68
N ARG A 39 -44.10 -89.81 89.25
CA ARG A 39 -44.58 -89.44 90.59
C ARG A 39 -46.12 -89.44 90.68
N ALA A 40 -46.82 -89.11 89.60
CA ALA A 40 -48.28 -89.21 89.54
C ALA A 40 -48.76 -90.66 89.46
N VAL A 41 -48.04 -91.53 88.71
CA VAL A 41 -48.32 -92.98 88.62
C VAL A 41 -48.09 -93.70 89.96
N GLU A 42 -47.04 -93.35 90.71
CA GLU A 42 -46.76 -93.93 92.03
C GLU A 42 -47.83 -93.57 93.08
N LYS A 43 -48.42 -92.37 92.99
CA LYS A 43 -49.53 -91.94 93.86
C LYS A 43 -50.88 -92.59 93.51
N ALA A 44 -51.06 -93.08 92.27
CA ALA A 44 -52.32 -93.61 91.77
C ALA A 44 -52.67 -95.03 92.28
N PHE A 45 -51.73 -95.77 92.90
CA PHE A 45 -52.04 -97.07 93.52
C PHE A 45 -52.89 -96.98 94.80
N SER A 46 -53.11 -95.76 95.31
CA SER A 46 -53.96 -95.50 96.48
C SER A 46 -54.80 -94.22 96.28
N LYS A 47 -55.86 -94.35 95.47
CA LYS A 47 -56.98 -93.41 95.20
C LYS A 47 -56.69 -92.22 94.25
N ASP A 48 -57.58 -92.13 93.24
CA ASP A 48 -57.94 -91.02 92.33
C ASP A 48 -57.17 -90.86 90.98
N ASP A 49 -57.84 -91.29 89.89
CA ASP A 49 -57.42 -91.17 88.47
C ASP A 49 -57.43 -89.72 87.92
N ALA A 50 -58.02 -88.76 88.65
CA ALA A 50 -58.25 -87.39 88.17
C ALA A 50 -56.95 -86.56 88.02
N ASP A 51 -55.98 -86.77 88.90
CA ASP A 51 -54.72 -86.02 88.89
C ASP A 51 -53.78 -86.45 87.76
N LEU A 52 -53.89 -87.71 87.32
CA LEU A 52 -53.13 -88.22 86.18
C LEU A 52 -53.68 -87.67 84.86
N ILE A 53 -55.00 -87.54 84.75
CA ILE A 53 -55.66 -86.95 83.58
C ILE A 53 -55.31 -85.46 83.45
N THR A 54 -55.34 -84.69 84.54
CA THR A 54 -55.00 -83.25 84.52
C THR A 54 -53.54 -83.01 84.16
N ALA A 55 -52.61 -83.78 84.70
CA ALA A 55 -51.18 -83.68 84.36
C ALA A 55 -50.92 -84.03 82.88
N LYS A 56 -51.60 -85.05 82.34
CA LYS A 56 -51.50 -85.44 80.92
C LYS A 56 -52.07 -84.36 80.00
N VAL A 57 -53.22 -83.77 80.35
CA VAL A 57 -53.85 -82.67 79.59
C VAL A 57 -52.97 -81.42 79.59
N GLN A 58 -52.36 -81.06 80.73
CA GLN A 58 -51.42 -79.94 80.81
C GLN A 58 -50.18 -80.17 79.96
N ALA A 59 -49.60 -81.38 80.00
CA ALA A 59 -48.46 -81.72 79.14
C ALA A 59 -48.81 -81.69 77.64
N GLN A 60 -50.03 -82.07 77.27
CA GLN A 60 -50.54 -81.97 75.90
C GLN A 60 -50.71 -80.49 75.48
N LEU A 61 -51.34 -79.67 76.33
CA LEU A 61 -51.50 -78.22 76.13
C LEU A 61 -50.16 -77.51 75.98
N ASP A 62 -49.16 -77.84 76.79
CA ASP A 62 -47.83 -77.25 76.68
C ASP A 62 -47.10 -77.67 75.41
N LYS A 63 -47.37 -78.87 74.89
CA LYS A 63 -46.85 -79.30 73.57
C LYS A 63 -47.51 -78.51 72.44
N GLU A 64 -48.82 -78.34 72.48
CA GLU A 64 -49.56 -77.55 71.49
C GLU A 64 -49.16 -76.07 71.52
N ARG A 65 -48.99 -75.47 72.71
CA ARG A 65 -48.48 -74.09 72.85
C ARG A 65 -47.09 -73.91 72.24
N ARG A 66 -46.19 -74.85 72.47
CA ARG A 66 -44.84 -74.83 71.87
C ARG A 66 -44.88 -74.99 70.36
N GLN A 67 -45.73 -75.88 69.84
CA GLN A 67 -45.92 -76.02 68.40
C GLN A 67 -46.46 -74.72 67.79
N LEU A 68 -47.43 -74.10 68.45
CA LEU A 68 -48.00 -72.83 68.03
C LEU A 68 -46.98 -71.68 68.07
N GLU A 69 -46.16 -71.58 69.12
CA GLU A 69 -45.08 -70.59 69.22
C GLU A 69 -44.02 -70.78 68.13
N LEU A 70 -43.63 -72.02 67.86
CA LEU A 70 -42.72 -72.34 66.76
C LEU A 70 -43.33 -71.98 65.40
N GLU A 71 -44.61 -72.24 65.19
CA GLU A 71 -45.32 -71.83 63.98
C GLU A 71 -45.41 -70.31 63.84
N TYR A 72 -45.66 -69.57 64.93
CA TYR A 72 -45.66 -68.11 64.91
C TYR A 72 -44.28 -67.53 64.62
N GLN A 73 -43.22 -68.09 65.22
CA GLN A 73 -41.85 -67.66 64.94
C GLN A 73 -41.46 -67.94 63.49
N LYS A 74 -41.85 -69.10 62.95
CA LYS A 74 -41.65 -69.42 61.53
C LYS A 74 -42.37 -68.42 60.63
N LYS A 75 -43.65 -68.16 60.88
CA LYS A 75 -44.44 -67.17 60.11
C LYS A 75 -43.87 -65.77 60.22
N ALA A 76 -43.38 -65.36 61.40
CA ALA A 76 -42.76 -64.05 61.60
C ALA A 76 -41.45 -63.91 60.81
N LEU A 77 -40.63 -64.96 60.77
CA LEU A 77 -39.41 -65.00 59.97
C LEU A 77 -39.70 -65.02 58.47
N GLU A 78 -40.69 -65.80 58.03
CA GLU A 78 -41.16 -65.82 56.64
C GLU A 78 -41.64 -64.44 56.20
N LEU A 79 -42.47 -63.77 57.01
CA LEU A 79 -42.91 -62.40 56.74
C LEU A 79 -41.75 -61.39 56.69
N GLN A 80 -40.75 -61.53 57.57
CA GLN A 80 -39.57 -60.65 57.53
C GLN A 80 -38.74 -60.86 56.26
N LEU A 81 -38.58 -62.11 55.83
CA LEU A 81 -37.87 -62.43 54.58
C LEU A 81 -38.62 -61.89 53.37
N ASP A 82 -39.95 -62.02 53.34
CA ASP A 82 -40.78 -61.50 52.25
C ASP A 82 -40.71 -59.97 52.18
N ILE A 83 -40.84 -59.28 53.32
CA ILE A 83 -40.71 -57.81 53.39
C ILE A 83 -39.32 -57.35 52.98
N GLU A 84 -38.26 -58.04 53.41
CA GLU A 84 -36.89 -57.70 53.01
C GLU A 84 -36.67 -57.94 51.51
N ALA A 85 -37.22 -59.02 50.96
CA ALA A 85 -37.17 -59.31 49.53
C ALA A 85 -37.90 -58.25 48.71
N GLU A 86 -39.12 -57.87 49.11
CA GLU A 86 -39.91 -56.80 48.49
C GLU A 86 -39.19 -55.45 48.59
N MET A 87 -38.64 -55.10 49.76
CA MET A 87 -37.89 -53.86 49.97
C MET A 87 -36.66 -53.81 49.04
N ARG A 88 -35.90 -54.90 48.93
CA ARG A 88 -34.76 -54.98 48.01
C ARG A 88 -35.18 -54.83 46.55
N GLN A 89 -36.32 -55.41 46.16
CA GLN A 89 -36.86 -55.23 44.82
C GLN A 89 -37.26 -53.78 44.54
N GLN A 90 -37.96 -53.13 45.48
CA GLN A 90 -38.34 -51.72 45.35
C GLN A 90 -37.12 -50.80 45.25
N LEU A 91 -36.12 -51.00 46.10
CA LEU A 91 -34.86 -50.24 46.03
C LEU A 91 -34.14 -50.45 44.69
N LYS A 92 -34.17 -51.66 44.14
CA LYS A 92 -33.57 -51.94 42.83
C LYS A 92 -34.31 -51.21 41.70
N ILE A 93 -35.64 -51.26 41.69
CA ILE A 93 -36.47 -50.55 40.71
C ILE A 93 -36.24 -49.04 40.85
N GLN A 94 -36.19 -48.53 42.07
CA GLN A 94 -35.94 -47.11 42.34
C GLN A 94 -34.54 -46.69 41.86
N ALA A 95 -33.51 -47.49 42.12
CA ALA A 95 -32.15 -47.23 41.65
C ALA A 95 -32.06 -47.25 40.12
N GLN A 96 -32.77 -48.17 39.46
CA GLN A 96 -32.87 -48.22 38.00
C GLN A 96 -33.58 -46.99 37.45
N ALA A 97 -34.76 -46.64 37.99
CA ALA A 97 -35.50 -45.44 37.58
C ALA A 97 -34.69 -44.15 37.79
N HIS A 98 -33.94 -44.05 38.90
CA HIS A 98 -33.02 -42.93 39.12
C HIS A 98 -31.86 -42.91 38.13
N SER A 99 -31.29 -44.07 37.80
CA SER A 99 -30.22 -44.18 36.80
C SER A 99 -30.72 -43.74 35.43
N ASP A 100 -31.90 -44.23 35.02
CA ASP A 100 -32.52 -43.88 33.73
C ASP A 100 -32.84 -42.38 33.69
N HIS A 101 -33.39 -41.82 34.77
CA HIS A 101 -33.64 -40.39 34.88
C HIS A 101 -32.35 -39.55 34.78
N LEU A 102 -31.25 -39.99 35.40
CA LEU A 102 -29.96 -39.30 35.28
C LEU A 102 -29.43 -39.32 33.85
N VAL A 103 -29.58 -40.44 33.13
CA VAL A 103 -29.20 -40.52 31.72
C VAL A 103 -30.02 -39.54 30.89
N ASP A 104 -31.34 -39.51 31.06
CA ASP A 104 -32.22 -38.58 30.34
C ASP A 104 -31.86 -37.11 30.61
N VAL A 105 -31.57 -36.77 31.87
CA VAL A 105 -31.17 -35.41 32.25
C VAL A 105 -29.82 -35.05 31.65
N LEU A 106 -28.86 -35.97 31.64
CA LEU A 106 -27.55 -35.75 31.02
C LEU A 106 -27.68 -35.54 29.52
N ASP A 107 -28.47 -36.35 28.82
CA ASP A 107 -28.74 -36.20 27.38
C ASP A 107 -29.36 -34.84 27.05
N ILE A 108 -30.31 -34.38 27.87
CA ILE A 108 -30.91 -33.05 27.69
C ILE A 108 -29.86 -31.96 27.91
N LYS A 109 -29.02 -32.08 28.95
CA LYS A 109 -27.97 -31.12 29.25
C LYS A 109 -26.89 -31.07 28.19
N GLU A 110 -26.50 -32.22 27.63
CA GLU A 110 -25.55 -32.31 26.52
C GLU A 110 -26.10 -31.56 25.30
N LYS A 111 -27.34 -31.84 24.90
CA LYS A 111 -28.00 -31.14 23.77
C LYS A 111 -28.15 -29.64 24.02
N GLU A 112 -28.45 -29.22 25.26
CA GLU A 112 -28.48 -27.80 25.63
C GLU A 112 -27.11 -27.14 25.51
N LEU A 113 -26.06 -27.80 26.00
CA LEU A 113 -24.69 -27.32 25.91
C LEU A 113 -24.21 -27.25 24.45
N GLU A 114 -24.47 -28.27 23.64
CA GLU A 114 -24.15 -28.26 22.20
C GLU A 114 -24.84 -27.10 21.47
N ARG A 115 -26.13 -26.87 21.75
CA ARG A 115 -26.87 -25.73 21.19
C ARG A 115 -26.32 -24.39 21.65
N TYR A 116 -25.94 -24.29 22.93
CA TYR A 116 -25.34 -23.08 23.47
C TYR A 116 -23.97 -22.80 22.84
N PHE A 117 -23.07 -23.78 22.82
CA PHE A 117 -21.74 -23.64 22.25
C PHE A 117 -21.78 -23.40 20.74
N SER A 118 -22.64 -24.09 20.00
CA SER A 118 -22.80 -23.83 18.55
C SER A 118 -23.27 -22.41 18.28
N ARG A 119 -24.21 -21.88 19.06
CA ARG A 119 -24.63 -20.46 18.96
C ARG A 119 -23.49 -19.50 19.25
N VAL A 120 -22.80 -19.68 20.38
CA VAL A 120 -21.68 -18.81 20.77
C VAL A 120 -20.57 -18.86 19.72
N LEU A 121 -20.24 -20.05 19.22
CA LEU A 121 -19.20 -20.23 18.22
C LEU A 121 -19.58 -19.57 16.89
N ASN A 122 -20.82 -19.73 16.43
CA ASN A 122 -21.31 -19.08 15.23
C ASN A 122 -21.33 -17.55 15.38
N GLU A 123 -21.78 -17.03 16.52
CA GLU A 123 -21.79 -15.59 16.79
C GLU A 123 -20.36 -15.00 16.78
N ARG A 124 -19.40 -15.68 17.41
CA ARG A 124 -17.99 -15.27 17.38
C ARG A 124 -17.39 -15.37 15.98
N LEU A 125 -17.71 -16.43 15.24
CA LEU A 125 -17.26 -16.61 13.87
C LEU A 125 -17.79 -15.48 12.97
N GLU A 126 -19.08 -15.13 13.10
CA GLU A 126 -19.69 -14.04 12.34
C GLU A 126 -19.06 -12.68 12.71
N GLN A 127 -18.80 -12.42 13.99
CA GLN A 127 -18.09 -11.22 14.45
C GLN A 127 -16.70 -11.13 13.80
N GLU A 128 -15.88 -12.17 13.89
CA GLU A 128 -14.54 -12.21 13.29
C GLU A 128 -14.59 -12.09 11.76
N GLN A 129 -15.51 -12.78 11.09
CA GLN A 129 -15.71 -12.66 9.65
C GLN A 129 -16.10 -11.23 9.24
N SER A 130 -16.98 -10.58 10.01
CA SER A 130 -17.39 -9.21 9.73
C SER A 130 -16.22 -8.23 9.91
N ALA A 131 -15.44 -8.39 10.99
CA ALA A 131 -14.25 -7.59 11.27
C ALA A 131 -13.20 -7.76 10.17
N TYR A 132 -12.94 -8.99 9.76
CA TYR A 132 -12.00 -9.31 8.69
C TYR A 132 -12.44 -8.75 7.34
N LYS A 133 -13.74 -8.88 6.99
CA LYS A 133 -14.31 -8.27 5.78
C LYS A 133 -14.14 -6.75 5.79
N MET A 134 -14.41 -6.08 6.92
CA MET A 134 -14.20 -4.63 7.05
C MET A 134 -12.73 -4.24 6.86
N GLN A 135 -11.79 -5.00 7.43
CA GLN A 135 -10.36 -4.77 7.23
C GLN A 135 -9.95 -4.95 5.76
N ILE A 136 -10.42 -5.99 5.09
CA ILE A 136 -10.16 -6.20 3.65
C ILE A 136 -10.73 -5.05 2.83
N SER A 137 -11.97 -4.63 3.08
CA SER A 137 -12.58 -3.52 2.35
C SER A 137 -11.81 -2.21 2.55
N ALA A 138 -11.33 -1.94 3.77
CA ALA A 138 -10.48 -0.78 4.03
C ALA A 138 -9.13 -0.87 3.30
N MET A 139 -8.48 -2.04 3.31
CA MET A 139 -7.23 -2.28 2.57
C MET A 139 -7.42 -2.15 1.06
N LEU A 140 -8.52 -2.69 0.52
CA LEU A 140 -8.87 -2.57 -0.89
C LEU A 140 -9.12 -1.11 -1.28
N GLY A 141 -9.80 -0.34 -0.43
CA GLY A 141 -10.01 1.09 -0.64
C GLY A 141 -8.69 1.87 -0.68
N ARG A 142 -7.76 1.56 0.23
CA ARG A 142 -6.42 2.16 0.23
C ARG A 142 -5.61 1.79 -1.02
N LEU A 143 -5.66 0.51 -1.43
CA LEU A 143 -4.96 0.04 -2.63
C LEU A 143 -5.48 0.72 -3.89
N ARG A 144 -6.81 0.86 -4.03
CA ARG A 144 -7.41 1.61 -5.16
C ARG A 144 -7.00 3.07 -5.13
N GLY A 145 -7.06 3.72 -3.97
CA GLY A 145 -6.60 5.11 -3.84
C GLY A 145 -5.12 5.29 -4.19
N MET A 146 -4.27 4.34 -3.83
CA MET A 146 -2.86 4.31 -4.25
C MET A 146 -2.72 4.08 -5.75
N GLU A 147 -3.49 3.17 -6.33
CA GLU A 147 -3.45 2.88 -7.77
C GLU A 147 -3.86 4.11 -8.59
N ASP A 148 -4.92 4.80 -8.20
CA ASP A 148 -5.39 6.02 -8.87
C ASP A 148 -4.39 7.17 -8.71
N ALA A 149 -3.83 7.36 -7.50
CA ALA A 149 -2.77 8.33 -7.27
C ALA A 149 -1.51 8.03 -8.09
N LEU A 150 -1.13 6.75 -8.22
CA LEU A 150 0.00 6.32 -9.03
C LEU A 150 -0.25 6.55 -10.52
N LYS A 151 -1.46 6.30 -11.03
CA LYS A 151 -1.83 6.59 -12.42
C LYS A 151 -1.72 8.08 -12.73
N LEU A 152 -2.33 8.93 -11.90
CA LEU A 152 -2.24 10.39 -12.05
C LEU A 152 -0.78 10.87 -11.99
N ARG A 153 0.02 10.31 -11.08
CA ARG A 153 1.44 10.65 -10.99
C ARG A 153 2.24 10.19 -12.19
N ALA A 154 1.96 8.99 -12.71
CA ALA A 154 2.63 8.47 -13.91
C ALA A 154 2.36 9.35 -15.14
N GLU A 155 1.12 9.81 -15.31
CA GLU A 155 0.75 10.75 -16.38
C GLU A 155 1.47 12.09 -16.24
N SER A 156 1.49 12.67 -15.02
CA SER A 156 2.23 13.92 -14.77
C SER A 156 3.73 13.76 -14.99
N ASP A 157 4.31 12.64 -14.56
CA ASP A 157 5.74 12.36 -14.72
C ASP A 157 6.09 12.16 -16.21
N GLN A 158 5.19 11.58 -17.01
CA GLN A 158 5.38 11.45 -18.46
C GLN A 158 5.42 12.82 -19.14
N GLN A 159 4.50 13.72 -18.81
CA GLN A 159 4.45 15.08 -19.34
C GLN A 159 5.69 15.90 -18.91
N ALA A 160 6.08 15.81 -17.64
CA ALA A 160 7.29 16.47 -17.14
C ALA A 160 8.55 15.97 -17.87
N ARG A 161 8.69 14.65 -18.09
CA ARG A 161 9.80 14.09 -18.87
C ARG A 161 9.84 14.63 -20.29
N GLN A 162 8.70 14.73 -20.97
CA GLN A 162 8.62 15.31 -22.31
C GLN A 162 9.07 16.77 -22.32
N ALA A 163 8.59 17.58 -21.38
CA ALA A 163 8.99 18.98 -21.26
C ALA A 163 10.51 19.12 -21.00
N HIS A 164 11.10 18.25 -20.17
CA HIS A 164 12.54 18.22 -19.93
C HIS A 164 13.36 17.83 -21.17
N LEU A 165 12.89 16.84 -21.95
CA LEU A 165 13.55 16.45 -23.20
C LEU A 165 13.53 17.61 -24.20
N LEU A 166 12.40 18.28 -24.36
CA LEU A 166 12.25 19.44 -25.22
C LEU A 166 13.14 20.61 -24.74
N TRP A 167 13.16 20.90 -23.44
CA TRP A 167 14.04 21.90 -22.85
C TRP A 167 15.52 21.60 -23.11
N SER A 168 15.95 20.35 -22.92
CA SER A 168 17.32 19.92 -23.20
C SER A 168 17.69 20.08 -24.67
N ALA A 169 16.79 19.72 -25.59
CA ALA A 169 17.01 19.89 -27.04
C ALA A 169 17.03 21.38 -27.45
N CYS A 170 16.17 22.21 -26.86
CA CYS A 170 16.20 23.66 -27.09
C CYS A 170 17.49 24.28 -26.54
N GLN A 171 17.96 23.80 -25.39
CA GLN A 171 19.20 24.26 -24.78
C GLN A 171 20.42 23.88 -25.62
N SER A 172 20.47 22.68 -26.20
CA SER A 172 21.56 22.28 -27.10
C SER A 172 21.58 23.17 -28.35
N LEU A 173 20.42 23.41 -28.97
CA LEU A 173 20.30 24.34 -30.10
C LEU A 173 20.77 25.76 -29.74
N HIS A 174 20.29 26.31 -28.62
CA HIS A 174 20.66 27.64 -28.14
C HIS A 174 22.17 27.77 -27.87
N ARG A 175 22.77 26.73 -27.28
CA ARG A 175 24.22 26.66 -27.07
C ARG A 175 24.96 26.59 -28.40
N CYS A 176 24.51 25.79 -29.36
CA CYS A 176 25.18 25.71 -30.68
C CYS A 176 25.20 27.05 -31.42
N VAL A 177 24.16 27.88 -31.29
CA VAL A 177 24.10 29.22 -31.92
C VAL A 177 25.06 30.20 -31.24
N ARG A 178 25.25 30.12 -29.92
CA ARG A 178 26.09 31.06 -29.14
C ARG A 178 27.52 30.59 -28.90
N ALA A 179 27.77 29.28 -28.93
CA ALA A 179 29.05 28.72 -28.54
C ALA A 179 30.13 29.03 -29.59
N SER A 180 31.18 29.69 -29.14
CA SER A 180 32.43 29.89 -29.89
C SER A 180 33.46 28.86 -29.42
N THR A 181 34.24 28.30 -30.32
CA THR A 181 35.35 27.39 -29.95
C THR A 181 36.64 28.22 -29.87
N PRO A 182 37.23 28.40 -28.66
CA PRO A 182 38.44 29.19 -28.51
C PRO A 182 39.59 28.61 -29.35
N GLY A 183 40.35 29.48 -30.02
CA GLY A 183 41.53 29.09 -30.78
C GLY A 183 41.30 28.61 -32.21
N VAL A 184 40.04 28.54 -32.67
CA VAL A 184 39.70 28.20 -34.07
C VAL A 184 39.32 29.47 -34.84
N PRO A 185 39.80 29.70 -36.08
CA PRO A 185 39.37 30.83 -36.89
C PRO A 185 37.87 30.82 -37.17
N TRP A 186 37.24 31.99 -37.23
CA TRP A 186 35.79 32.14 -37.40
C TRP A 186 35.20 31.42 -38.64
N GLN A 187 35.99 31.21 -39.71
CA GLN A 187 35.55 30.47 -40.90
C GLN A 187 35.31 28.99 -40.63
N GLN A 188 36.08 28.40 -39.70
CA GLN A 188 36.02 26.98 -39.35
C GLN A 188 35.12 26.71 -38.13
N GLN A 189 34.53 27.75 -37.55
CA GLN A 189 33.61 27.64 -36.42
C GLN A 189 32.17 27.28 -36.82
N LEU A 190 31.85 27.31 -38.12
CA LEU A 190 30.51 26.97 -38.62
C LEU A 190 30.21 25.50 -38.39
N ARG A 191 29.06 25.23 -37.76
CA ARG A 191 28.55 23.87 -37.52
C ARG A 191 27.10 23.77 -37.99
N PRO A 192 26.73 22.70 -38.71
CA PRO A 192 25.36 22.51 -39.19
C PRO A 192 24.40 22.37 -38.01
N LEU A 193 23.25 23.06 -38.08
CA LEU A 193 22.21 23.01 -37.03
C LEU A 193 21.17 21.91 -37.28
N LYS A 194 21.21 21.21 -38.41
CA LYS A 194 20.21 20.17 -38.78
C LYS A 194 19.95 19.15 -37.67
N SER A 195 21.01 18.61 -37.06
CA SER A 195 20.89 17.59 -36.01
C SER A 195 20.12 18.12 -34.80
N GLU A 196 20.39 19.36 -34.39
CA GLU A 196 19.71 19.97 -33.25
C GLU A 196 18.25 20.30 -33.56
N ILE A 197 17.97 20.80 -34.77
CA ILE A 197 16.60 21.05 -35.24
C ILE A 197 15.79 19.75 -35.27
N GLU A 198 16.38 18.65 -35.76
CA GLU A 198 15.75 17.33 -35.73
C GLU A 198 15.52 16.84 -34.30
N ASN A 199 16.47 17.05 -33.39
CA ASN A 199 16.31 16.68 -31.98
C ASN A 199 15.15 17.44 -31.33
N VAL A 200 15.01 18.74 -31.60
CA VAL A 200 13.88 19.54 -31.12
C VAL A 200 12.57 19.04 -31.72
N SER A 201 12.52 18.71 -33.02
CA SER A 201 11.31 18.15 -33.65
C SER A 201 10.89 16.79 -33.08
N LYS A 202 11.86 15.96 -32.65
CA LYS A 202 11.60 14.65 -32.04
C LYS A 202 11.15 14.77 -30.58
N ALA A 203 11.66 15.78 -29.88
CA ALA A 203 11.33 16.04 -28.49
C ALA A 203 9.99 16.78 -28.32
N ALA A 204 9.53 17.49 -29.36
CA ALA A 204 8.25 18.17 -29.37
C ALA A 204 7.08 17.19 -29.46
N ASN A 205 5.97 17.54 -28.80
CA ASN A 205 4.74 16.80 -28.99
C ASN A 205 4.19 17.05 -30.40
N THR A 206 3.46 16.06 -30.94
CA THR A 206 2.86 16.18 -32.27
C THR A 206 1.88 17.35 -32.38
N ASP A 207 1.38 17.85 -31.26
CA ASP A 207 0.34 18.87 -31.20
C ASP A 207 0.89 20.30 -31.00
N ASP A 208 2.19 20.45 -30.74
CA ASP A 208 2.81 21.76 -30.49
C ASP A 208 3.01 22.55 -31.80
N GLU A 209 1.97 23.27 -32.22
CA GLU A 209 1.98 24.10 -33.43
C GLU A 209 3.07 25.18 -33.40
N LEU A 210 3.28 25.81 -32.24
CA LEU A 210 4.28 26.87 -32.08
C LEU A 210 5.69 26.38 -32.41
N VAL A 211 6.06 25.17 -31.95
CA VAL A 211 7.38 24.60 -32.25
C VAL A 211 7.53 24.37 -33.74
N LYS A 212 6.51 23.84 -34.42
CA LYS A 212 6.53 23.61 -35.88
C LYS A 212 6.69 24.91 -36.67
N VAL A 213 5.93 25.94 -36.31
CA VAL A 213 6.00 27.26 -36.96
C VAL A 213 7.38 27.89 -36.77
N VAL A 214 7.93 27.83 -35.56
CA VAL A 214 9.24 28.40 -35.27
C VAL A 214 10.35 27.63 -36.00
N LEU A 215 10.29 26.30 -36.04
CA LEU A 215 11.26 25.49 -36.80
C LEU A 215 11.19 25.76 -38.31
N ALA A 216 9.99 25.97 -38.87
CA ALA A 216 9.81 26.36 -40.27
C ALA A 216 10.33 27.78 -40.57
N GLY A 217 10.34 28.66 -39.57
CA GLY A 217 10.88 30.02 -39.67
C GLY A 217 12.42 30.09 -39.66
N ILE A 218 13.12 28.99 -39.37
CA ILE A 218 14.60 28.97 -39.38
C ILE A 218 15.09 28.96 -40.84
N PRO A 219 15.98 29.88 -41.24
CA PRO A 219 16.56 29.90 -42.57
C PRO A 219 17.26 28.57 -42.93
N SER A 220 17.03 28.07 -44.15
CA SER A 220 17.63 26.82 -44.63
C SER A 220 19.17 26.87 -44.67
N GLU A 221 19.73 28.05 -44.88
CA GLU A 221 21.18 28.30 -44.81
C GLU A 221 21.74 28.03 -43.41
N ALA A 222 21.03 28.47 -42.37
CA ALA A 222 21.42 28.23 -40.98
C ALA A 222 21.34 26.75 -40.61
N ALA A 223 20.30 26.05 -41.10
CA ALA A 223 20.17 24.62 -40.90
C ALA A 223 21.36 23.87 -41.54
N GLY A 224 21.67 24.15 -42.81
CA GLY A 224 22.68 23.43 -43.57
C GLY A 224 24.13 23.77 -43.24
N ARG A 225 24.49 25.05 -43.30
CA ARG A 225 25.88 25.53 -43.14
C ARG A 225 26.21 25.82 -41.68
N GLY A 226 25.21 26.20 -40.89
CA GLY A 226 25.41 26.80 -39.58
C GLY A 226 25.42 28.32 -39.62
N VAL A 227 25.52 28.91 -38.44
CA VAL A 227 25.47 30.37 -38.23
C VAL A 227 26.80 30.81 -37.65
N TYR A 228 27.29 31.97 -38.07
CA TYR A 228 28.47 32.58 -37.45
C TYR A 228 28.12 33.06 -36.04
N THR A 229 29.08 32.99 -35.11
CA THR A 229 28.88 33.49 -33.75
C THR A 229 28.89 35.02 -33.72
N GLU A 230 28.37 35.61 -32.63
CA GLU A 230 28.40 37.05 -32.40
C GLU A 230 29.83 37.61 -32.41
N GLU A 231 30.78 36.87 -31.84
CA GLU A 231 32.21 37.23 -31.84
C GLU A 231 32.76 37.31 -33.27
N ALA A 232 32.49 36.28 -34.09
CA ALA A 232 32.88 36.26 -35.49
C ALA A 232 32.28 37.44 -36.28
N MET A 233 31.01 37.80 -36.00
CA MET A 233 30.37 38.95 -36.65
C MET A 233 31.00 40.28 -36.25
N ARG A 234 31.40 40.44 -34.99
CA ARG A 234 32.07 41.64 -34.49
C ARG A 234 33.44 41.82 -35.14
N GLU A 235 34.20 40.75 -35.31
CA GLU A 235 35.49 40.78 -36.02
C GLU A 235 35.33 41.11 -37.51
N ARG A 236 34.34 40.52 -38.17
CA ARG A 236 34.03 40.81 -39.58
C ARG A 236 33.56 42.24 -39.78
N PHE A 237 32.74 42.76 -38.86
CA PHE A 237 32.21 44.12 -38.91
C PHE A 237 33.34 45.15 -38.98
N LEU A 238 34.42 44.99 -38.21
CA LEU A 238 35.57 45.89 -38.26
C LEU A 238 36.20 46.00 -39.66
N LYS A 239 36.22 44.92 -40.43
CA LYS A 239 36.73 44.91 -41.80
C LYS A 239 35.75 45.59 -42.75
N VAL A 240 34.46 45.27 -42.60
CA VAL A 240 33.37 45.86 -43.39
C VAL A 240 33.30 47.36 -43.17
N GLU A 241 33.34 47.84 -41.93
CA GLU A 241 33.36 49.26 -41.57
C GLU A 241 34.51 50.00 -42.26
N ARG A 242 35.73 49.44 -42.22
CA ARG A 242 36.90 50.05 -42.86
C ARG A 242 36.76 50.17 -44.37
N ILE A 243 36.21 49.15 -45.03
CA ILE A 243 36.04 49.14 -46.48
C ILE A 243 34.85 50.03 -46.88
N ALA A 244 33.72 49.93 -46.18
CA ALA A 244 32.55 50.77 -46.40
C ALA A 244 32.88 52.26 -46.24
N ARG A 245 33.70 52.63 -45.25
CA ARG A 245 34.18 53.99 -45.05
C ARG A 245 35.02 54.51 -46.22
N ARG A 246 35.85 53.66 -46.83
CA ARG A 246 36.64 54.01 -48.03
C ARG A 246 35.79 54.19 -49.28
N LEU A 247 34.57 53.64 -49.29
CA LEU A 247 33.66 53.65 -50.43
C LEU A 247 32.43 54.55 -50.23
N ALA A 248 32.43 55.38 -49.18
CA ALA A 248 31.27 56.16 -48.75
C ALA A 248 30.73 57.13 -49.82
N LEU A 249 31.59 57.67 -50.69
CA LEU A 249 31.20 58.64 -51.74
C LEU A 249 30.72 58.00 -53.04
N ILE A 250 30.78 56.67 -53.16
CA ILE A 250 30.60 56.00 -54.45
C ILE A 250 29.13 55.60 -54.64
N PRO A 251 28.49 56.03 -55.74
CA PRO A 251 27.09 55.71 -56.03
C PRO A 251 26.90 54.23 -56.41
N GLU A 252 25.65 53.77 -56.41
CA GLU A 252 25.29 52.34 -56.62
C GLU A 252 25.69 51.79 -58.00
N GLN A 253 25.75 52.64 -59.02
CA GLN A 253 26.08 52.26 -60.40
C GLN A 253 27.59 52.10 -60.64
N GLY A 254 28.41 52.25 -59.59
CA GLY A 254 29.87 52.28 -59.70
C GLY A 254 30.40 53.65 -60.09
N GLY A 255 31.66 53.92 -59.73
CA GLY A 255 32.33 55.20 -59.99
C GLY A 255 33.43 55.09 -61.05
N SER A 256 33.93 56.23 -61.51
CA SER A 256 35.20 56.28 -62.25
C SER A 256 36.38 56.03 -61.29
N LEU A 257 37.50 55.47 -61.78
CA LEU A 257 38.68 55.17 -60.94
C LEU A 257 39.19 56.38 -60.11
N PRO A 258 39.20 57.63 -60.63
CA PRO A 258 39.52 58.80 -59.82
C PRO A 258 38.59 59.02 -58.63
N LEU A 259 37.29 58.69 -58.75
CA LEU A 259 36.33 58.81 -57.67
C LEU A 259 36.62 57.83 -56.52
N TYR A 260 37.07 56.61 -56.84
CA TYR A 260 37.55 55.66 -55.83
C TYR A 260 38.78 56.19 -55.07
N PHE A 261 39.72 56.80 -55.78
CA PHE A 261 40.91 57.41 -55.17
C PHE A 261 40.55 58.61 -54.28
N LEU A 262 39.63 59.47 -54.73
CA LEU A 262 39.13 60.60 -53.92
C LEU A 262 38.39 60.11 -52.67
N SER A 263 37.52 59.10 -52.80
CA SER A 263 36.82 58.50 -51.67
C SER A 263 37.80 57.89 -50.65
N PHE A 264 38.88 57.27 -51.13
CA PHE A 264 39.94 56.77 -50.27
C PHE A 264 40.68 57.92 -49.54
N LEU A 265 41.10 58.97 -50.25
CA LEU A 265 41.77 60.14 -49.65
C LEU A 265 40.87 60.86 -48.62
N GLN A 266 39.60 61.07 -48.94
CA GLN A 266 38.62 61.67 -48.02
C GLN A 266 38.46 60.81 -46.76
N SER A 267 38.33 59.48 -46.92
CA SER A 267 38.22 58.56 -45.78
C SER A 267 39.44 58.56 -44.85
N PHE A 268 40.61 58.94 -45.38
CA PHE A 268 41.86 59.05 -44.63
C PHE A 268 42.01 60.41 -43.94
N LEU A 269 41.58 61.50 -44.58
CA LEU A 269 41.66 62.86 -44.04
C LEU A 269 40.55 63.18 -43.02
N LEU A 270 39.40 62.50 -43.09
CA LEU A 270 38.35 62.62 -42.09
C LEU A 270 38.82 62.02 -40.75
N ILE A 271 39.17 62.90 -39.82
CA ILE A 271 39.49 62.54 -38.43
C ILE A 271 38.29 61.81 -37.85
N LYS A 272 38.53 60.66 -37.20
CA LYS A 272 37.52 59.90 -36.46
C LYS A 272 37.03 60.75 -35.28
N ALA A 273 36.10 61.66 -35.54
CA ALA A 273 35.41 62.38 -34.48
C ALA A 273 34.56 61.36 -33.74
N VAL A 274 34.95 61.02 -32.51
CA VAL A 274 34.12 60.22 -31.60
C VAL A 274 33.01 61.14 -31.11
N ASN A 275 32.07 61.47 -31.99
CA ASN A 275 30.83 62.12 -31.58
C ASN A 275 30.06 61.09 -30.75
N PRO A 276 29.74 61.36 -29.48
CA PRO A 276 28.80 60.53 -28.75
C PRO A 276 27.48 60.55 -29.50
N ILE A 277 26.77 59.42 -29.51
CA ILE A 277 25.40 59.37 -30.04
C ILE A 277 24.60 60.52 -29.41
N PRO A 278 23.82 61.28 -30.19
CA PRO A 278 23.02 62.37 -29.63
C PRO A 278 22.14 61.86 -28.49
N ALA A 279 22.08 62.60 -27.37
CA ALA A 279 21.29 62.22 -26.21
C ALA A 279 19.80 62.02 -26.53
N ALA A 280 19.30 62.71 -27.56
CA ALA A 280 17.98 62.54 -28.15
C ALA A 280 17.74 61.10 -28.64
N GLU A 281 18.70 60.47 -29.32
CA GLU A 281 18.55 59.08 -29.80
C GLU A 281 18.61 58.06 -28.65
N LEU A 282 19.22 58.43 -27.52
CA LEU A 282 19.22 57.62 -26.29
C LEU A 282 17.92 57.77 -25.48
N ALA A 283 17.17 58.84 -25.71
CA ALA A 283 15.89 59.14 -25.09
C ALA A 283 14.68 58.70 -25.94
N ASP A 284 14.92 57.89 -26.99
CA ASP A 284 13.92 57.43 -27.97
C ASP A 284 13.16 58.58 -28.68
N GLU A 285 13.81 59.73 -28.87
CA GLU A 285 13.25 60.83 -29.65
C GLU A 285 13.29 60.53 -31.17
N PRO A 286 12.33 61.04 -31.97
CA PRO A 286 12.30 60.79 -33.41
C PRO A 286 13.53 61.37 -34.10
N VAL A 287 14.36 60.49 -34.66
CA VAL A 287 15.58 60.84 -35.39
C VAL A 287 15.26 61.03 -36.88
N GLU A 288 15.74 62.11 -37.49
CA GLU A 288 15.62 62.33 -38.93
C GLU A 288 16.60 61.44 -39.72
N LEU A 289 16.18 60.21 -40.00
CA LEU A 289 17.02 59.20 -40.68
C LEU A 289 17.46 59.59 -42.10
N ALA A 290 16.78 60.54 -42.75
CA ALA A 290 17.03 60.94 -44.13
C ALA A 290 18.28 61.83 -44.30
N GLN A 291 18.71 62.52 -43.25
CA GLN A 291 19.86 63.44 -43.28
C GLN A 291 21.19 62.77 -42.90
N LEU A 292 21.16 61.49 -42.54
CA LEU A 292 22.33 60.76 -42.08
C LEU A 292 23.30 60.48 -43.24
N ASP A 293 24.54 60.93 -43.08
CA ASP A 293 25.63 60.58 -44.00
C ASP A 293 26.11 59.14 -43.75
N THR A 294 26.80 58.56 -44.73
CA THR A 294 27.37 57.22 -44.64
C THR A 294 28.36 57.08 -43.47
N TYR A 295 29.15 58.13 -43.19
CA TYR A 295 30.06 58.15 -42.04
C TYR A 295 29.31 58.12 -40.71
N ASP A 296 28.23 58.90 -40.61
CA ASP A 296 27.33 58.98 -39.46
C ASP A 296 26.62 57.66 -39.17
N ILE A 297 26.19 56.96 -40.23
CA ILE A 297 25.59 55.63 -40.14
C ILE A 297 26.62 54.61 -39.63
N LEU A 298 27.83 54.60 -40.20
CA LEU A 298 28.90 53.67 -39.79
C LEU A 298 29.37 53.91 -38.35
N GLN A 299 29.33 55.15 -37.88
CA GLN A 299 29.68 55.48 -36.50
C GLN A 299 28.61 55.01 -35.51
N ARG A 300 27.33 55.24 -35.81
CA ARG A 300 26.22 54.73 -34.99
C ARG A 300 26.19 53.21 -34.95
N SER A 301 26.38 52.56 -36.10
CA SER A 301 26.45 51.10 -36.15
C SER A 301 27.64 50.57 -35.34
N ARG A 302 28.81 51.24 -35.39
CA ARG A 302 29.96 50.88 -34.54
C ARG A 302 29.65 50.97 -33.05
N TYR A 303 28.95 52.01 -32.63
CA TYR A 303 28.58 52.19 -31.22
C TYR A 303 27.67 51.07 -30.70
N TRP A 304 26.62 50.71 -31.44
CA TRP A 304 25.73 49.62 -31.04
C TRP A 304 26.41 48.25 -31.13
N MET A 305 27.30 48.06 -32.11
CA MET A 305 28.11 46.85 -32.24
C MET A 305 29.05 46.63 -31.05
N ASP A 306 29.71 47.69 -30.58
CA ASP A 306 30.61 47.64 -29.42
C ASP A 306 29.86 47.30 -28.12
N ARG A 307 28.54 47.57 -28.08
CA ARG A 307 27.64 47.19 -26.97
C ARG A 307 26.98 45.82 -27.15
N GLY A 308 27.15 45.18 -28.29
CA GLY A 308 26.57 43.87 -28.61
C GLY A 308 25.12 43.91 -29.09
N ASP A 309 24.56 45.08 -29.43
CA ASP A 309 23.23 45.16 -30.02
C ASP A 309 23.30 45.03 -31.54
N PHE A 310 23.26 43.79 -32.01
CA PHE A 310 23.25 43.47 -33.44
C PHE A 310 21.96 43.93 -34.14
N SER A 311 20.85 44.06 -33.41
CA SER A 311 19.56 44.45 -33.99
C SER A 311 19.56 45.91 -34.42
N MET A 312 20.01 46.82 -33.54
CA MET A 312 20.17 48.23 -33.86
C MET A 312 21.28 48.45 -34.88
N THR A 313 22.38 47.71 -34.77
CA THR A 313 23.46 47.74 -35.75
C THR A 313 22.95 47.38 -37.15
N LEU A 314 22.16 46.32 -37.28
CA LEU A 314 21.57 45.90 -38.55
C LEU A 314 20.63 46.98 -39.13
N ARG A 315 19.82 47.63 -38.28
CA ARG A 315 18.94 48.75 -38.71
C ARG A 315 19.75 49.89 -39.31
N TYR A 316 20.80 50.35 -38.64
CA TYR A 316 21.67 51.40 -39.17
C TYR A 316 22.39 50.96 -40.45
N MET A 317 22.95 49.74 -40.48
CA MET A 317 23.65 49.24 -41.67
C MET A 317 22.73 49.09 -42.89
N ASN A 318 21.44 48.84 -42.70
CA ASN A 318 20.45 48.83 -43.80
C ASN A 318 20.17 50.22 -44.39
N LEU A 319 20.49 51.30 -43.68
CA LEU A 319 20.36 52.67 -44.17
C LEU A 319 21.49 53.07 -45.12
N LEU A 320 22.58 52.29 -45.18
CA LEU A 320 23.67 52.51 -46.12
C LEU A 320 23.15 52.49 -47.57
N LYS A 321 23.76 53.32 -48.40
CA LYS A 321 23.48 53.46 -49.83
C LYS A 321 24.77 53.30 -50.63
N GLY A 322 24.67 53.12 -51.94
CA GLY A 322 25.86 53.12 -52.79
C GLY A 322 26.73 51.87 -52.66
N ALA A 323 28.02 52.02 -52.99
CA ALA A 323 29.00 50.95 -52.88
C ALA A 323 29.31 50.53 -51.43
N ALA A 324 29.07 51.41 -50.45
CA ALA A 324 29.19 51.06 -49.04
C ALA A 324 28.15 49.99 -48.63
N ARG A 325 26.93 50.08 -49.18
CA ARG A 325 25.88 49.08 -48.97
C ARG A 325 26.24 47.74 -49.62
N SER A 326 26.74 47.76 -50.85
CA SER A 326 27.06 46.51 -51.56
C SER A 326 28.16 45.71 -50.84
N VAL A 327 29.18 46.38 -50.30
CA VAL A 327 30.20 45.72 -49.47
C VAL A 327 29.64 45.22 -48.13
N ALA A 328 28.70 45.96 -47.54
CA ALA A 328 28.05 45.56 -46.30
C ALA A 328 27.00 44.46 -46.49
N GLN A 329 26.53 44.21 -47.72
CA GLN A 329 25.38 43.35 -48.00
C GLN A 329 25.58 41.93 -47.47
N ASP A 330 26.77 41.35 -47.66
CA ASP A 330 27.09 40.01 -47.14
C ASP A 330 27.02 39.97 -45.62
N TRP A 331 27.55 40.99 -44.96
CA TRP A 331 27.51 41.09 -43.50
C TRP A 331 26.08 41.32 -42.99
N ILE A 332 25.28 42.15 -43.68
CA ILE A 332 23.87 42.41 -43.38
C ILE A 332 23.05 41.12 -43.49
N ASN A 333 23.21 40.35 -44.56
CA ASN A 333 22.50 39.09 -44.78
C ASN A 333 22.86 38.07 -43.70
N GLU A 334 24.15 37.90 -43.40
CA GLU A 334 24.62 36.97 -42.39
C GLU A 334 24.16 37.36 -40.97
N THR A 335 24.11 38.67 -40.68
CA THR A 335 23.59 39.17 -39.39
C THR A 335 22.09 38.96 -39.27
N ARG A 336 21.34 39.07 -40.38
CA ARG A 336 19.91 38.74 -40.40
C ARG A 336 19.68 37.26 -40.07
N ILE A 337 20.41 36.35 -40.71
CA ILE A 337 20.31 34.91 -40.45
C ILE A 337 20.64 34.60 -38.98
N LEU A 338 21.67 35.26 -38.44
CA LEU A 338 22.03 35.15 -37.02
C LEU A 338 20.90 35.61 -36.10
N LEU A 339 20.29 36.76 -36.36
CA LEU A 339 19.21 37.28 -35.52
C LEU A 339 17.94 36.44 -35.63
N GLU A 340 17.56 35.98 -36.82
CA GLU A 340 16.40 35.11 -37.05
C GLU A 340 16.57 33.78 -36.30
N THR A 341 17.75 33.17 -36.38
CA THR A 341 18.06 31.91 -35.68
C THR A 341 18.14 32.07 -34.17
N GLN A 342 18.71 33.18 -33.67
CA GLN A 342 18.71 33.50 -32.25
C GLN A 342 17.31 33.76 -31.72
N GLN A 343 16.47 34.49 -32.47
CA GLN A 343 15.09 34.72 -32.13
C GLN A 343 14.34 33.39 -32.04
N ALA A 344 14.45 32.53 -33.05
CA ALA A 344 13.85 31.20 -33.06
C ALA A 344 14.31 30.36 -31.85
N ALA A 345 15.62 30.28 -31.60
CA ALA A 345 16.17 29.54 -30.46
C ALA A 345 15.70 30.09 -29.11
N ASN A 346 15.63 31.42 -28.95
CA ASN A 346 15.13 32.06 -27.73
C ASN A 346 13.64 31.81 -27.52
N THR A 347 12.83 31.85 -28.59
CA THR A 347 11.39 31.55 -28.51
C THR A 347 11.13 30.10 -28.15
N LEU A 348 11.88 29.16 -28.73
CA LEU A 348 11.81 27.74 -28.39
C LEU A 348 12.24 27.51 -26.93
N MET A 349 13.30 28.17 -26.50
CA MET A 349 13.80 28.05 -25.13
C MET A 349 12.79 28.60 -24.10
N ALA A 350 12.20 29.77 -24.39
CA ALA A 350 11.18 30.38 -23.54
C ALA A 350 9.91 29.52 -23.49
N HIS A 351 9.48 28.98 -24.63
CA HIS A 351 8.35 28.06 -24.69
C HIS A 351 8.62 26.78 -23.90
N ALA A 352 9.78 26.15 -24.09
CA ALA A 352 10.18 24.96 -23.35
C ALA A 352 10.24 25.19 -21.84
N ALA A 353 10.75 26.34 -21.40
CA ALA A 353 10.78 26.71 -19.99
C ALA A 353 9.35 26.92 -19.43
N ALA A 354 8.47 27.57 -20.19
CA ALA A 354 7.07 27.74 -19.81
C ALA A 354 6.33 26.40 -19.72
N SER A 355 6.53 25.51 -20.70
CA SER A 355 5.96 24.15 -20.69
C SER A 355 6.49 23.33 -19.51
N GLY A 356 7.77 23.46 -19.16
CA GLY A 356 8.34 22.82 -17.98
C GLY A 356 7.70 23.29 -16.67
N LEU A 357 7.41 24.59 -16.55
CA LEU A 357 6.76 25.16 -15.37
C LEU A 357 5.29 24.77 -15.20
N LEU A 358 4.60 24.37 -16.28
CA LEU A 358 3.20 23.91 -16.19
C LEU A 358 3.06 22.53 -15.53
N TYR A 359 4.14 21.74 -15.52
CA TYR A 359 4.14 20.35 -15.02
C TYR A 359 4.93 20.16 -13.72
N VAL A 360 5.51 21.24 -13.18
CA VAL A 360 6.14 21.31 -11.84
C VAL A 360 5.14 21.89 -10.87
#